data_AF-A0A2D7JBE5-F1
#
_entry.id   AF-A0A2D7JBE5-F1
#
_cell.length_a   1.000
_cell.length_b   1.000
_cell.length_c   1.000
_cell.angle_alpha   90.00
_cell.angle_beta   90.00
_cell.angle_gamma   90.00
#
_symmetry.space_group_name_H-M   'P 1'
#
loop_
_entity.id
_entity.type
_entity.pdbx_description
1 polymer ?
#
loop_
_entity_poly.entity_id
_entity_poly.type
_entity_poly.pdbx_seq_one_letter_code
_entity_poly.pdbx_strand_id
1 'polypeptide(L)'
;MAGQEPEQLDLRDADNALERGDYGQALELLGPLAEVHPLNSSEGPQIRLLMITALMGQGQDDQAIKMCRLLSRCRDASMRQQAKQLLTILEAPSLERPERWSMRMPELEMNATGSGAAPRAQRRRSRRPPPPPPPPTGPTQAPSAGFAVLVITVLLGITLLLSGCVRIDTDLDIKGPNRLALNWEIQSDQERSLPWQAQFTQTLKHEIPGVTIEQAGPGHQRFKTAPASSEEVADQLTTLLNIAGETAGVVLPPAQLSLVERNWIVGVHQTLAVVIDLQSLPEIPGLELNLNVNHGREIAHLQSGQQAVVQLSAWSWSPLGLGSLVVLLLLGISMLLQTIRRQLGFGFPELPS
;
A
#
# COMPACT_ATOMS: atom_id res chain seq x y z
N MET A 1 -30.24 34.75 -6.43
CA MET A 1 -30.31 33.82 -5.28
C MET A 1 -28.92 33.27 -5.07
N ALA A 2 -28.17 33.92 -4.17
CA ALA A 2 -26.82 33.50 -3.82
C ALA A 2 -26.92 32.23 -2.96
N GLY A 3 -26.25 31.16 -3.39
CA GLY A 3 -26.09 29.97 -2.57
C GLY A 3 -25.16 30.29 -1.41
N GLN A 4 -25.69 30.25 -0.19
CA GLN A 4 -24.87 30.25 1.02
C GLN A 4 -24.13 28.90 1.05
N GLU A 5 -22.80 28.97 0.93
CA GLU A 5 -21.88 27.91 1.31
C GLU A 5 -22.18 27.51 2.78
N PRO A 6 -22.14 26.21 3.14
CA PRO A 6 -22.39 25.80 4.51
C PRO A 6 -21.31 26.39 5.41
N GLU A 7 -21.70 27.29 6.30
CA GLU A 7 -20.88 27.88 7.35
C GLU A 7 -20.31 26.73 8.19
N GLN A 8 -19.01 26.52 8.11
CA GLN A 8 -18.32 25.37 8.72
C GLN A 8 -18.37 25.52 10.24
N LEU A 9 -19.15 24.69 10.93
CA LEU A 9 -19.30 24.72 12.39
C LEU A 9 -17.94 24.61 13.11
N ASP A 10 -17.59 25.61 13.92
CA ASP A 10 -16.36 25.61 14.70
C ASP A 10 -16.51 24.75 15.97
N LEU A 11 -15.91 23.56 15.95
CA LEU A 11 -15.92 22.59 17.05
C LEU A 11 -14.57 22.50 17.79
N ARG A 12 -13.60 23.36 17.45
CA ARG A 12 -12.20 23.21 17.87
C ARG A 12 -12.03 23.23 19.39
N ASP A 13 -12.78 24.07 20.10
CA ASP A 13 -12.70 24.16 21.56
C ASP A 13 -13.27 22.92 22.25
N ALA A 14 -14.34 22.33 21.69
CA ALA A 14 -14.92 21.09 22.19
C ALA A 14 -13.99 19.89 21.92
N ASP A 15 -13.39 19.81 20.74
CA ASP A 15 -12.42 18.77 20.40
C ASP A 15 -11.18 18.86 21.30
N ASN A 16 -10.63 20.06 21.52
CA ASN A 16 -9.52 20.28 22.44
C ASN A 16 -9.82 19.83 23.88
N ALA A 17 -11.06 20.03 24.36
CA ALA A 17 -11.48 19.56 25.67
C ALA A 17 -11.57 18.02 25.73
N LEU A 18 -12.08 17.39 24.67
CA LEU A 18 -12.12 15.93 24.54
C LEU A 18 -10.71 15.32 24.53
N GLU A 19 -9.76 15.90 23.78
CA GLU A 19 -8.38 15.44 23.70
C GLU A 19 -7.64 15.51 25.05
N ARG A 20 -8.02 16.47 25.91
CA ARG A 20 -7.47 16.61 27.27
C ARG A 20 -8.16 15.70 28.30
N GLY A 21 -9.27 15.06 27.93
CA GLY A 21 -10.10 14.27 28.83
C GLY A 21 -11.03 15.11 29.73
N ASP A 22 -11.18 16.41 29.46
CA ASP A 22 -12.06 17.32 30.18
C ASP A 22 -13.51 17.21 29.66
N TYR A 23 -14.08 16.01 29.78
CA TYR A 23 -15.39 15.68 29.21
C TYR A 23 -16.55 16.54 29.72
N GLY A 24 -16.44 17.10 30.94
CA GLY A 24 -17.43 18.02 31.49
C GLY A 24 -17.50 19.32 30.70
N GLN A 25 -16.34 19.92 30.45
CA GLN A 25 -16.21 21.12 29.65
C GLN A 25 -16.65 20.89 28.19
N ALA A 26 -16.33 19.73 27.62
CA ALA A 26 -16.79 19.36 26.29
C ALA A 26 -18.33 19.33 26.20
N LEU A 27 -19.03 18.78 27.19
CA LEU A 27 -20.50 18.78 27.22
C LEU A 27 -21.09 20.17 27.41
N GLU A 28 -20.46 21.03 28.21
CA GLU A 28 -20.89 22.43 28.38
C GLU A 28 -20.79 23.23 27.06
N LEU A 29 -19.75 22.98 26.27
CA LEU A 29 -19.56 23.61 24.96
C LEU A 29 -20.49 23.04 23.88
N LEU A 30 -20.71 21.72 23.87
CA LEU A 30 -21.53 21.04 22.86
C LEU A 30 -23.04 21.16 23.12
N GLY A 31 -23.45 21.32 24.38
CA GLY A 31 -24.86 21.39 24.77
C GLY A 31 -25.66 22.47 24.03
N PRO A 32 -25.22 23.75 24.06
CA PRO A 32 -25.89 24.83 23.33
C PRO A 32 -25.92 24.59 21.81
N LEU A 33 -24.84 24.05 21.24
CA LEU A 33 -24.78 23.73 19.80
C LEU A 33 -25.78 22.62 19.45
N ALA A 34 -25.99 21.64 20.33
CA ALA A 34 -26.96 20.58 20.10
C ALA A 34 -28.42 21.07 20.11
N GLU A 35 -28.72 22.16 20.81
CA GLU A 35 -30.04 22.81 20.80
C GLU A 35 -30.29 23.57 19.49
N VAL A 36 -29.27 24.28 18.99
CA VAL A 36 -29.34 25.03 17.73
C VAL A 36 -29.38 24.10 16.51
N HIS A 37 -28.64 22.99 16.56
CA HIS A 37 -28.52 22.03 15.45
C HIS A 37 -29.29 20.72 15.77
N PRO A 38 -30.55 20.58 15.33
CA PRO A 38 -31.33 19.37 15.56
C PRO A 38 -30.77 18.18 14.77
N LEU A 39 -31.17 16.96 15.16
CA LEU A 39 -30.74 15.70 14.51
C LEU A 39 -31.00 15.61 12.99
N ASN A 40 -31.91 16.42 12.47
CA ASN A 40 -32.25 16.48 11.04
C ASN A 40 -31.38 17.46 10.24
N SER A 41 -30.55 18.26 10.91
CA SER A 41 -29.55 19.11 10.26
C SER A 41 -28.33 18.28 9.82
N SER A 42 -27.51 18.82 8.93
CA SER A 42 -26.27 18.17 8.46
C SER A 42 -25.26 17.96 9.60
N GLU A 43 -25.20 18.87 10.56
CA GLU A 43 -24.16 18.90 11.61
C GLU A 43 -24.64 18.36 12.96
N GLY A 44 -25.95 18.36 13.21
CA GLY A 44 -26.55 17.87 14.45
C GLY A 44 -26.18 16.42 14.85
N PRO A 45 -26.00 15.48 13.90
CA PRO A 45 -25.49 14.14 14.19
C PRO A 45 -24.05 14.14 14.71
N GLN A 46 -23.16 14.95 14.13
CA GLN A 46 -21.74 15.02 14.49
C GLN A 46 -21.55 15.56 15.91
N ILE A 47 -22.24 16.64 16.27
CA ILE A 47 -22.23 17.20 17.63
C ILE A 47 -22.61 16.13 18.67
N ARG A 48 -23.66 15.36 18.38
CA ARG A 48 -24.14 14.31 19.30
C ARG A 48 -23.20 13.11 19.40
N LEU A 49 -22.44 12.82 18.35
CA LEU A 49 -21.38 11.81 18.39
C LEU A 49 -20.24 12.24 19.34
N LEU A 50 -19.84 13.52 19.29
CA LEU A 50 -18.86 14.07 20.24
C LEU A 50 -19.41 14.08 21.67
N MET A 51 -20.69 14.42 21.87
CA MET A 51 -21.33 14.33 23.18
C MET A 51 -21.38 12.89 23.70
N ILE A 52 -21.64 11.89 22.86
CA ILE A 52 -21.58 10.46 23.25
C ILE A 52 -20.17 10.11 23.75
N THR A 53 -19.14 10.57 23.06
CA THR A 53 -17.75 10.36 23.48
C THR A 53 -17.48 10.96 24.85
N ALA A 54 -17.93 12.20 25.09
CA ALA A 54 -17.82 12.83 26.40
C ALA A 54 -18.62 12.08 27.50
N LEU A 55 -19.83 11.63 27.20
CA LEU A 55 -20.68 10.90 28.16
C LEU A 55 -20.06 9.55 28.55
N MET A 56 -19.52 8.80 27.59
CA MET A 56 -18.77 7.57 27.86
C MET A 56 -17.52 7.86 28.72
N GLY A 57 -16.80 8.95 28.42
CA GLY A 57 -15.64 9.38 29.20
C GLY A 57 -15.97 9.72 30.67
N GLN A 58 -17.19 10.15 30.95
CA GLN A 58 -17.67 10.39 32.33
C GLN A 58 -18.31 9.16 33.00
N GLY A 59 -18.40 8.02 32.31
CA GLY A 59 -19.10 6.83 32.79
C GLY A 59 -20.63 7.00 32.85
N GLN A 60 -21.19 7.94 32.07
CA GLN A 60 -22.63 8.17 31.97
C GLN A 60 -23.24 7.33 30.84
N ASP A 61 -23.03 6.02 30.90
CA ASP A 61 -23.35 5.09 29.81
C ASP A 61 -24.85 5.08 29.46
N ASP A 62 -25.73 5.23 30.45
CA ASP A 62 -27.18 5.33 30.23
C ASP A 62 -27.58 6.50 29.33
N GLN A 63 -26.90 7.64 29.45
CA GLN A 63 -27.15 8.82 28.63
C GLN A 63 -26.55 8.63 27.22
N ALA A 64 -25.35 8.05 27.14
CA ALA A 64 -24.72 7.71 25.88
C ALA A 64 -25.60 6.74 25.06
N ILE A 65 -26.13 5.68 25.69
CA ILE A 65 -27.04 4.71 25.07
C ILE A 65 -28.29 5.39 24.53
N LYS A 66 -28.94 6.28 25.32
CA LYS A 66 -30.12 7.02 24.86
C LYS A 66 -29.80 7.87 23.63
N MET A 67 -28.65 8.55 23.63
CA MET A 67 -28.21 9.38 22.51
C MET A 67 -27.88 8.53 21.26
N CYS A 68 -27.21 7.39 21.43
CA CYS A 68 -26.94 6.44 20.34
C CYS A 68 -28.23 5.92 19.70
N ARG A 69 -29.27 5.60 20.50
CA ARG A 69 -30.60 5.18 20.00
C ARG A 69 -31.32 6.27 19.20
N LEU A 70 -31.07 7.55 19.51
CA LEU A 70 -31.58 8.66 18.71
C LEU A 70 -30.82 8.79 17.38
N LEU A 71 -29.49 8.70 17.42
CA LEU A 71 -28.64 8.75 16.22
C LEU A 71 -28.85 7.55 15.29
N SER A 72 -29.18 6.37 15.81
CA SER A 72 -29.45 5.18 14.99
C SER A 72 -30.72 5.32 14.11
N ARG A 73 -31.45 6.44 14.24
CA ARG A 73 -32.64 6.79 13.44
C ARG A 73 -32.42 8.01 12.53
N CYS A 74 -31.20 8.57 12.47
CA CYS A 74 -30.92 9.75 11.65
C CYS A 74 -30.91 9.43 10.14
N ARG A 75 -31.07 10.48 9.32
CA ARG A 75 -31.10 10.37 7.84
C ARG A 75 -29.75 10.04 7.22
N ASP A 76 -28.66 10.45 7.85
CA ASP A 76 -27.30 10.13 7.39
C ASP A 76 -27.01 8.64 7.58
N ALA A 77 -26.71 7.94 6.48
CA ALA A 77 -26.46 6.51 6.50
C ALA A 77 -25.17 6.14 7.25
N SER A 78 -24.13 6.98 7.16
CA SER A 78 -22.83 6.73 7.79
C SER A 78 -22.93 6.86 9.32
N MET A 79 -23.49 7.98 9.79
CA MET A 79 -23.71 8.27 11.21
C MET A 79 -24.67 7.28 11.85
N ARG A 80 -25.71 6.85 11.11
CA ARG A 80 -26.63 5.80 11.57
C ARG A 80 -25.92 4.47 11.81
N GLN A 81 -25.02 4.09 10.91
CA GLN A 81 -24.27 2.84 11.04
C GLN A 81 -23.27 2.90 12.20
N GLN A 82 -22.56 4.01 12.34
CA GLN A 82 -21.62 4.24 13.44
C GLN A 82 -22.36 4.22 14.80
N ALA A 83 -23.52 4.86 14.89
CA ALA A 83 -24.33 4.84 16.11
C ALA A 83 -24.83 3.43 16.48
N LYS A 84 -25.18 2.59 15.50
CA LYS A 84 -25.57 1.18 15.74
C LYS A 84 -24.40 0.34 16.26
N GLN A 85 -23.20 0.56 15.73
CA GLN A 85 -21.99 -0.12 16.19
C GLN A 85 -21.68 0.26 17.64
N LEU A 86 -21.68 1.56 17.95
CA LEU A 86 -21.49 2.05 19.31
C LEU A 86 -22.57 1.54 20.27
N LEU A 87 -23.83 1.53 19.85
CA LEU A 87 -24.92 0.99 20.65
C LEU A 87 -24.71 -0.49 20.98
N THR A 88 -24.23 -1.29 20.01
CA THR A 88 -23.94 -2.71 20.22
C THR A 88 -22.86 -2.93 21.28
N ILE A 89 -21.84 -2.06 21.31
CA ILE A 89 -20.77 -2.11 22.29
C ILE A 89 -21.29 -1.70 23.68
N LEU A 90 -22.03 -0.59 23.76
CA LEU A 90 -22.55 -0.07 25.03
C LEU A 90 -23.63 -0.94 25.66
N GLU A 91 -24.43 -1.66 24.85
CA GLU A 91 -25.45 -2.60 25.34
C GLU A 91 -24.89 -4.00 25.62
N ALA A 92 -23.60 -4.24 25.36
CA ALA A 92 -22.99 -5.53 25.61
C ALA A 92 -23.05 -5.87 27.12
N PRO A 93 -23.54 -7.05 27.51
CA PRO A 93 -23.62 -7.44 28.90
C PRO A 93 -22.21 -7.54 29.48
N SER A 94 -22.01 -6.97 30.67
CA SER A 94 -20.76 -7.16 31.42
C SER A 94 -20.60 -8.65 31.73
N LEU A 95 -19.49 -9.24 31.31
CA LEU A 95 -19.18 -10.63 31.60
C LEU A 95 -18.76 -10.74 33.07
N GLU A 96 -19.52 -11.50 33.86
CA GLU A 96 -19.09 -11.84 35.23
C GLU A 96 -17.82 -12.67 35.17
N ARG A 97 -16.72 -12.14 35.71
CA ARG A 97 -15.46 -12.88 35.80
C ARG A 97 -15.66 -14.05 36.78
N PRO A 98 -15.52 -15.32 36.35
CA PRO A 98 -15.67 -16.46 37.24
C PRO A 98 -14.65 -16.40 38.38
N GLU A 99 -15.07 -16.74 39.62
CA GLU A 99 -14.18 -16.66 40.79
C GLU A 99 -12.91 -17.50 40.64
N ARG A 100 -12.98 -18.61 39.91
CA ARG A 100 -11.82 -19.48 39.58
C ARG A 100 -10.74 -18.78 38.74
N TRP A 101 -11.07 -17.67 38.10
CA TRP A 101 -10.14 -16.84 37.31
C TRP A 101 -9.57 -15.66 38.11
N SER A 102 -10.07 -15.41 39.32
CA SER A 102 -9.51 -14.44 40.27
C SER A 102 -8.85 -15.20 41.41
N MET A 103 -7.52 -15.15 41.51
CA MET A 103 -6.87 -15.61 42.74
C MET A 103 -7.30 -14.67 43.88
N ARG A 104 -8.10 -15.17 44.82
CA ARG A 104 -8.30 -14.53 46.11
C ARG A 104 -7.02 -14.74 46.90
N MET A 105 -6.28 -13.67 47.19
CA MET A 105 -5.20 -13.74 48.17
C MET A 105 -5.83 -14.17 49.51
N PRO A 106 -5.31 -15.23 50.16
CA PRO A 106 -5.74 -15.58 51.51
C PRO A 106 -5.58 -14.37 52.42
N GLU A 107 -6.57 -14.11 53.27
CA GLU A 107 -6.40 -13.15 54.35
C GLU A 107 -5.23 -13.63 55.22
N LEU A 108 -4.12 -12.90 55.18
CA LEU A 108 -3.02 -13.13 56.10
C LEU A 108 -3.54 -12.77 57.49
N GLU A 109 -3.77 -13.78 58.34
CA GLU A 109 -4.04 -13.55 59.75
C GLU A 109 -2.82 -12.86 60.37
N MET A 110 -2.90 -11.54 60.48
CA MET A 110 -1.93 -10.74 61.21
C MET A 110 -2.16 -10.99 62.70
N ASN A 111 -1.60 -12.10 63.20
CA ASN A 111 -1.52 -12.35 64.63
C ASN A 111 -0.59 -11.30 65.23
N ALA A 112 -1.19 -10.19 65.68
CA ALA A 112 -0.54 -9.24 66.55
C ALA A 112 -0.26 -9.93 67.89
N THR A 113 0.86 -10.65 67.99
CA THR A 113 1.47 -10.95 69.29
C THR A 113 1.97 -9.64 69.88
N GLY A 114 1.07 -8.97 70.60
CA GLY A 114 1.30 -7.72 71.29
C GLY A 114 0.10 -7.42 72.16
N SER A 115 0.08 -8.01 73.35
CA SER A 115 -0.87 -7.70 74.42
C SER A 115 -0.86 -6.20 74.74
N GLY A 116 -1.94 -5.52 74.35
CA GLY A 116 -2.21 -4.13 74.71
C GLY A 116 -3.68 -3.82 74.51
N ALA A 117 -4.40 -3.62 75.61
CA ALA A 117 -5.82 -3.31 75.62
C ALA A 117 -6.18 -2.13 74.71
N ALA A 118 -7.26 -2.25 73.93
CA ALA A 118 -7.75 -1.18 73.07
C ALA A 118 -8.26 0.00 73.92
N PRO A 119 -7.72 1.23 73.72
CA PRO A 119 -8.27 2.39 74.40
C PRO A 119 -9.59 2.81 73.72
N ARG A 120 -10.56 3.12 74.55
CA ARG A 120 -11.89 3.64 74.21
C ARG A 120 -11.76 4.86 73.29
N ALA A 121 -12.34 4.78 72.10
CA ALA A 121 -12.28 5.83 71.07
C ALA A 121 -13.08 7.06 71.48
N GLN A 122 -12.42 8.03 72.09
CA GLN A 122 -12.92 9.40 72.20
C GLN A 122 -12.69 10.06 70.84
N ARG A 123 -13.76 10.52 70.16
CA ARG A 123 -13.69 11.29 68.90
C ARG A 123 -12.91 12.59 69.11
N ARG A 124 -11.57 12.50 69.11
CA ARG A 124 -10.69 13.63 68.83
C ARG A 124 -10.68 13.81 67.31
N ARG A 125 -10.99 15.03 66.84
CA ARG A 125 -10.77 15.44 65.45
C ARG A 125 -9.38 14.99 65.04
N SER A 126 -9.30 13.98 64.15
CA SER A 126 -8.03 13.45 63.71
C SER A 126 -7.32 14.54 62.93
N ARG A 127 -6.27 15.13 63.50
CA ARG A 127 -5.18 15.65 62.69
C ARG A 127 -4.63 14.44 61.94
N ARG A 128 -5.05 14.27 60.68
CA ARG A 128 -4.43 13.28 59.79
C ARG A 128 -2.92 13.56 59.82
N PRO A 129 -2.07 12.54 60.04
CA PRO A 129 -0.65 12.68 59.77
C PRO A 129 -0.48 13.16 58.33
N PRO A 130 0.53 14.01 58.04
CA PRO A 130 0.85 14.35 56.66
C PRO A 130 1.05 13.06 55.86
N PRO A 131 0.59 13.02 54.58
CA PRO A 131 0.72 11.83 53.76
C PRO A 131 2.19 11.38 53.75
N PRO A 132 2.45 10.06 53.82
CA PRO A 132 3.82 9.56 53.71
C PRO A 132 4.43 10.10 52.41
N PRO A 133 5.74 10.40 52.40
CA PRO A 133 6.40 10.84 51.18
C PRO A 133 6.12 9.82 50.08
N PRO A 134 5.87 10.28 48.83
CA PRO A 134 5.68 9.36 47.71
C PRO A 134 6.83 8.34 47.72
N PRO A 135 6.55 7.06 47.42
CA PRO A 135 7.62 6.07 47.31
C PRO A 135 8.71 6.63 46.39
N PRO A 136 9.99 6.32 46.61
CA PRO A 136 11.07 6.76 45.73
C PRO A 136 10.90 6.08 44.37
N THR A 137 9.98 6.60 43.56
CA THR A 137 10.02 6.46 42.13
C THR A 137 11.18 7.35 41.72
N GLY A 138 12.34 6.73 41.55
CA GLY A 138 13.46 7.39 40.89
C GLY A 138 12.99 8.04 39.59
N PRO A 139 13.73 9.03 39.05
CA PRO A 139 13.38 9.62 37.77
C PRO A 139 13.14 8.49 36.77
N THR A 140 11.96 8.47 36.14
CA THR A 140 11.64 7.52 35.08
C THR A 140 12.74 7.63 34.05
N GLN A 141 13.67 6.68 34.04
CA GLN A 141 14.76 6.73 33.08
C GLN A 141 14.12 6.56 31.71
N ALA A 142 14.36 7.52 30.82
CA ALA A 142 13.98 7.37 29.44
C ALA A 142 14.54 6.03 28.93
N PRO A 143 13.79 5.31 28.09
CA PRO A 143 14.26 4.04 27.57
C PRO A 143 15.67 4.19 27.01
N SER A 144 16.58 3.29 27.41
CA SER A 144 17.95 3.28 26.91
C SER A 144 17.98 3.26 25.37
N ALA A 145 19.01 3.84 24.75
CA ALA A 145 19.13 3.91 23.29
C ALA A 145 18.95 2.55 22.60
N GLY A 146 19.33 1.44 23.25
CA GLY A 146 19.12 0.08 22.75
C GLY A 146 17.64 -0.33 22.64
N PHE A 147 16.78 0.11 23.55
CA PHE A 147 15.34 -0.12 23.47
C PHE A 147 14.70 0.69 22.33
N ALA A 148 15.15 1.93 22.12
CA ALA A 148 14.68 2.75 21.01
C ALA A 148 15.01 2.11 19.66
N VAL A 149 16.24 1.59 19.49
CA VAL A 149 16.61 0.82 18.29
C VAL A 149 15.71 -0.40 18.13
N LEU A 150 15.52 -1.20 19.18
CA LEU A 150 14.69 -2.40 19.12
C LEU A 150 13.23 -2.09 18.76
N VAL A 151 12.63 -1.04 19.33
CA VAL A 151 11.26 -0.62 19.01
C VAL A 151 11.17 -0.10 17.58
N ILE A 152 12.16 0.66 17.11
CA ILE A 152 12.22 1.11 15.71
C ILE A 152 12.33 -0.10 14.77
N THR A 153 13.18 -1.08 15.08
CA THR A 153 13.32 -2.31 14.28
C THR A 153 12.04 -3.14 14.29
N VAL A 154 11.37 -3.25 15.44
CA VAL A 154 10.10 -3.98 15.56
C VAL A 154 8.97 -3.26 14.85
N LEU A 155 8.87 -1.93 14.97
CA LEU A 155 7.88 -1.14 14.24
C LEU A 155 8.13 -1.19 12.73
N LEU A 156 9.38 -1.08 12.28
CA LEU A 156 9.76 -1.28 10.88
C LEU A 156 9.40 -2.69 10.39
N GLY A 157 9.69 -3.71 11.19
CA GLY A 157 9.33 -5.09 10.87
C GLY A 157 7.82 -5.27 10.78
N ILE A 158 7.05 -4.68 11.69
CA ILE A 158 5.59 -4.75 11.70
C ILE A 158 4.98 -3.93 10.55
N THR A 159 5.49 -2.74 10.25
CA THR A 159 5.02 -1.97 9.08
C THR A 159 5.38 -2.65 7.76
N LEU A 160 6.53 -3.34 7.68
CA LEU A 160 6.91 -4.16 6.53
C LEU A 160 6.01 -5.42 6.41
N LEU A 161 5.65 -6.05 7.52
CA LEU A 161 4.74 -7.20 7.54
C LEU A 161 3.27 -6.83 7.27
N LEU A 162 2.88 -5.59 7.58
CA LEU A 162 1.54 -5.04 7.30
C LEU A 162 1.44 -4.41 5.91
N SER A 163 2.57 -4.14 5.26
CA SER A 163 2.64 -3.89 3.82
C SER A 163 2.32 -5.21 3.13
N GLY A 164 1.06 -5.36 2.70
CA GLY A 164 0.53 -6.62 2.17
C GLY A 164 1.35 -7.22 1.04
N CYS A 165 1.07 -8.50 0.73
CA CYS A 165 1.65 -9.20 -0.41
C CYS A 165 1.52 -8.34 -1.66
N VAL A 166 2.65 -7.84 -2.15
CA VAL A 166 2.72 -6.98 -3.32
C VAL A 166 3.39 -7.78 -4.41
N ARG A 167 2.69 -7.89 -5.53
CA ARG A 167 3.20 -8.51 -6.74
C ARG A 167 3.44 -7.43 -7.78
N ILE A 168 4.65 -7.42 -8.34
CA ILE A 168 5.05 -6.51 -9.40
C ILE A 168 5.42 -7.34 -10.62
N ASP A 169 4.60 -7.26 -11.65
CA ASP A 169 4.86 -7.90 -12.94
C ASP A 169 5.36 -6.84 -13.93
N THR A 170 6.63 -6.96 -14.33
CA THR A 170 7.26 -6.09 -15.34
C THR A 170 7.27 -6.81 -16.67
N ASP A 171 6.92 -6.12 -17.76
CA ASP A 171 6.90 -6.66 -19.11
C ASP A 171 7.64 -5.73 -20.07
N LEU A 172 8.69 -6.26 -20.70
CA LEU A 172 9.50 -5.57 -21.70
C LEU A 172 9.04 -5.98 -23.11
N ASP A 173 8.49 -5.03 -23.83
CA ASP A 173 7.95 -5.25 -25.16
C ASP A 173 8.92 -4.81 -26.26
N ILE A 174 9.27 -5.73 -27.16
CA ILE A 174 10.05 -5.40 -28.35
C ILE A 174 9.08 -4.98 -29.47
N LYS A 175 9.00 -3.66 -29.74
CA LYS A 175 8.07 -3.10 -30.75
C LYS A 175 8.69 -3.00 -32.14
N GLY A 176 10.01 -3.06 -32.24
CA GLY A 176 10.72 -3.00 -33.52
C GLY A 176 12.23 -2.93 -33.34
N PRO A 177 12.97 -2.58 -34.42
CA PRO A 177 14.41 -2.42 -34.36
C PRO A 177 14.80 -1.31 -33.37
N ASN A 178 15.59 -1.66 -32.36
CA ASN A 178 15.99 -0.80 -31.25
C ASN A 178 14.81 -0.01 -30.63
N ARG A 179 13.61 -0.59 -30.58
CA ARG A 179 12.43 0.02 -29.96
C ARG A 179 11.81 -0.90 -28.93
N LEU A 180 11.89 -0.46 -27.68
CA LEU A 180 11.37 -1.14 -26.51
C LEU A 180 10.28 -0.31 -25.85
N ALA A 181 9.31 -0.95 -25.25
CA ALA A 181 8.36 -0.33 -24.33
C ALA A 181 8.40 -1.05 -22.99
N LEU A 182 8.35 -0.29 -21.90
CA LEU A 182 8.33 -0.83 -20.54
C LEU A 182 6.90 -0.72 -20.02
N ASN A 183 6.31 -1.86 -19.70
CA ASN A 183 5.03 -1.94 -19.05
C ASN A 183 5.23 -2.61 -17.69
N TRP A 184 4.52 -2.18 -16.67
CA TRP A 184 4.51 -2.91 -15.40
C TRP A 184 3.17 -2.78 -14.71
N GLU A 185 2.92 -3.71 -13.81
CA GLU A 185 1.70 -3.78 -13.05
C GLU A 185 2.03 -4.05 -11.59
N ILE A 186 1.40 -3.28 -10.71
CA ILE A 186 1.53 -3.42 -9.26
C ILE A 186 0.19 -3.91 -8.75
N GLN A 187 0.21 -5.07 -8.12
CA GLN A 187 -0.96 -5.72 -7.53
C GLN A 187 -0.74 -5.84 -6.02
N SER A 188 -1.73 -5.42 -5.24
CA SER A 188 -1.78 -5.62 -3.79
C SER A 188 -2.94 -6.56 -3.47
N ASP A 189 -2.74 -7.47 -2.53
CA ASP A 189 -3.81 -8.33 -2.00
C ASP A 189 -4.90 -7.53 -1.24
N GLN A 190 -4.59 -6.27 -0.86
CA GLN A 190 -5.58 -5.37 -0.27
C GLN A 190 -6.39 -4.65 -1.36
N GLU A 191 -7.73 -4.62 -1.21
CA GLU A 191 -8.66 -3.90 -2.11
C GLU A 191 -8.55 -2.36 -2.04
N ARG A 192 -7.40 -1.81 -1.66
CA ARG A 192 -7.11 -0.36 -1.61
C ARG A 192 -5.67 -0.11 -2.00
N SER A 193 -5.42 1.05 -2.61
CA SER A 193 -4.05 1.50 -2.88
C SER A 193 -3.30 1.75 -1.57
N LEU A 194 -2.08 1.23 -1.48
CA LEU A 194 -1.22 1.43 -0.31
C LEU A 194 -0.67 2.88 -0.31
N PRO A 195 -0.41 3.49 0.86
CA PRO A 195 0.11 4.86 0.93
C PRO A 195 1.40 5.07 0.12
N TRP A 196 2.30 4.09 0.14
CA TRP A 196 3.55 4.14 -0.64
C TRP A 196 3.30 4.10 -2.15
N GLN A 197 2.26 3.40 -2.63
CA GLN A 197 1.92 3.35 -4.06
C GLN A 197 1.46 4.72 -4.57
N ALA A 198 0.74 5.48 -3.73
CA ALA A 198 0.33 6.84 -4.08
C ALA A 198 1.55 7.77 -4.22
N GLN A 199 2.49 7.71 -3.28
CA GLN A 199 3.74 8.47 -3.34
C GLN A 199 4.59 8.07 -4.55
N PHE A 200 4.80 6.76 -4.75
CA PHE A 200 5.54 6.22 -5.89
C PHE A 200 4.96 6.69 -7.22
N THR A 201 3.64 6.60 -7.38
CA THR A 201 2.92 7.08 -8.58
C THR A 201 3.15 8.57 -8.84
N GLN A 202 3.15 9.39 -7.78
CA GLN A 202 3.32 10.84 -7.90
C GLN A 202 4.74 11.20 -8.33
N THR A 203 5.76 10.60 -7.72
CA THR A 203 7.16 10.80 -8.11
C THR A 203 7.42 10.33 -9.53
N LEU A 204 6.88 9.16 -9.89
CA LEU A 204 7.13 8.54 -11.19
C LEU A 204 6.52 9.33 -12.36
N LYS A 205 5.37 10.00 -12.15
CA LYS A 205 4.81 10.94 -13.15
C LYS A 205 5.71 12.14 -13.42
N HIS A 206 6.54 12.53 -12.47
CA HIS A 206 7.46 13.66 -12.60
C HIS A 206 8.74 13.26 -13.33
N GLU A 207 9.32 12.12 -12.93
CA GLU A 207 10.64 11.67 -13.38
C GLU A 207 10.61 10.95 -14.75
N ILE A 208 9.51 10.26 -15.09
CA ILE A 208 9.39 9.51 -16.35
C ILE A 208 8.37 10.19 -17.27
N PRO A 209 8.80 11.01 -18.24
CA PRO A 209 7.88 11.70 -19.14
C PRO A 209 7.16 10.71 -20.06
N GLY A 210 5.84 10.89 -20.20
CA GLY A 210 5.01 10.06 -21.09
C GLY A 210 4.54 8.73 -20.49
N VAL A 211 4.77 8.46 -19.20
CA VAL A 211 4.18 7.31 -18.51
C VAL A 211 2.67 7.47 -18.40
N THR A 212 1.93 6.47 -18.87
CA THR A 212 0.48 6.37 -18.70
C THR A 212 0.17 5.45 -17.54
N ILE A 213 -0.65 5.92 -16.60
CA ILE A 213 -0.99 5.20 -15.38
C ILE A 213 -2.49 4.97 -15.35
N GLU A 214 -2.89 3.71 -15.41
CA GLU A 214 -4.28 3.25 -15.41
C GLU A 214 -4.56 2.57 -14.06
N GLN A 215 -5.67 2.93 -13.40
CA GLN A 215 -6.18 2.17 -12.25
C GLN A 215 -7.06 1.06 -12.81
N ALA A 216 -6.58 -0.19 -12.77
CA ALA A 216 -7.29 -1.34 -13.31
C ALA A 216 -8.16 -2.05 -12.26
N GLY A 217 -8.05 -1.66 -10.98
CA GLY A 217 -8.91 -2.11 -9.90
C GLY A 217 -8.49 -1.55 -8.53
N PRO A 218 -9.20 -1.92 -7.45
CA PRO A 218 -8.80 -1.57 -6.10
C PRO A 218 -7.46 -2.23 -5.76
N GLY A 219 -6.42 -1.46 -5.43
CA GLY A 219 -5.07 -1.98 -5.13
C GLY A 219 -4.27 -2.45 -6.36
N HIS A 220 -4.76 -2.17 -7.57
CA HIS A 220 -4.18 -2.64 -8.83
C HIS A 220 -3.90 -1.47 -9.78
N GLN A 221 -2.63 -1.31 -10.16
CA GLN A 221 -2.15 -0.18 -10.94
C GLN A 221 -1.32 -0.66 -12.12
N ARG A 222 -1.64 -0.16 -13.31
CA ARG A 222 -0.93 -0.50 -14.53
C ARG A 222 -0.24 0.72 -15.11
N PHE A 223 1.00 0.53 -15.53
CA PHE A 223 1.86 1.58 -16.03
C PHE A 223 2.39 1.17 -17.41
N LYS A 224 2.44 2.13 -18.33
CA LYS A 224 2.88 1.92 -19.71
C LYS A 224 3.73 3.10 -20.15
N THR A 225 4.88 2.83 -20.76
CA THR A 225 5.70 3.85 -21.43
C THR A 225 5.51 3.83 -22.94
N ALA A 226 5.77 4.96 -23.59
CA ALA A 226 5.84 5.03 -25.04
C ALA A 226 7.06 4.24 -25.56
N PRO A 227 7.01 3.66 -26.77
CA PRO A 227 8.15 2.96 -27.34
C PRO A 227 9.36 3.90 -27.51
N ALA A 228 10.46 3.56 -26.85
CA ALA A 228 11.70 4.33 -26.81
C ALA A 228 12.90 3.45 -27.23
N SER A 229 14.07 4.05 -27.37
CA SER A 229 15.30 3.31 -27.66
C SER A 229 15.73 2.43 -26.49
N SER A 230 16.56 1.41 -26.73
CA SER A 230 17.04 0.55 -25.63
C SER A 230 17.85 1.32 -24.57
N GLU A 231 18.58 2.36 -24.97
CA GLU A 231 19.31 3.26 -24.06
C GLU A 231 18.34 4.08 -23.19
N GLU A 232 17.35 4.73 -23.80
CA GLU A 232 16.32 5.47 -23.06
C GLU A 232 15.52 4.57 -22.10
N VAL A 233 15.21 3.33 -22.50
CA VAL A 233 14.53 2.37 -21.61
C VAL A 233 15.44 1.89 -20.48
N ALA A 234 16.75 1.76 -20.72
CA ALA A 234 17.72 1.44 -19.66
C ALA A 234 17.77 2.56 -18.60
N ASP A 235 17.76 3.82 -19.05
CA ASP A 235 17.69 4.99 -18.17
C ASP A 235 16.37 5.02 -17.40
N GLN A 236 15.24 4.81 -18.06
CA GLN A 236 13.92 4.74 -17.40
C GLN A 236 13.86 3.62 -16.35
N LEU A 237 14.40 2.44 -16.66
CA LEU A 237 14.45 1.31 -15.71
C LEU A 237 15.34 1.65 -14.50
N THR A 238 16.47 2.32 -14.73
CA THR A 238 17.36 2.80 -13.66
C THR A 238 16.66 3.83 -12.77
N THR A 239 15.98 4.81 -13.36
CA THR A 239 15.17 5.79 -12.64
C THR A 239 14.06 5.12 -11.82
N LEU A 240 13.38 4.12 -12.40
CA LEU A 240 12.35 3.36 -11.69
C LEU A 240 12.93 2.63 -10.47
N LEU A 241 14.08 1.97 -10.61
CA LEU A 241 14.77 1.31 -9.50
C LEU A 241 15.21 2.31 -8.43
N ASN A 242 15.68 3.51 -8.82
CA ASN A 242 16.03 4.56 -7.87
C ASN A 242 14.82 5.02 -7.06
N ILE A 243 13.69 5.31 -7.72
CA ILE A 243 12.45 5.74 -7.03
C ILE A 243 11.93 4.62 -6.12
N ALA A 244 11.95 3.37 -6.58
CA ALA A 244 11.55 2.22 -5.77
C ALA A 244 12.46 2.04 -4.55
N GLY A 245 13.78 2.16 -4.75
CA GLY A 245 14.78 2.12 -3.70
C GLY A 245 14.57 3.22 -2.66
N GLU A 246 14.41 4.47 -3.08
CA GLU A 246 14.12 5.60 -2.18
C GLU A 246 12.84 5.38 -1.38
N THR A 247 11.79 4.85 -2.02
CA THR A 247 10.52 4.53 -1.35
C THR A 247 10.69 3.41 -0.32
N ALA A 248 11.57 2.44 -0.58
CA ALA A 248 11.91 1.35 0.33
C ALA A 248 13.01 1.72 1.37
N GLY A 249 13.61 2.90 1.26
CA GLY A 249 14.75 3.32 2.10
C GLY A 249 16.06 2.58 1.80
N VAL A 250 16.22 2.06 0.58
CA VAL A 250 17.38 1.26 0.12
C VAL A 250 17.98 1.89 -1.14
N VAL A 251 19.30 1.87 -1.27
CA VAL A 251 19.97 2.27 -2.52
C VAL A 251 20.15 1.04 -3.40
N LEU A 252 19.50 1.04 -4.56
CA LEU A 252 19.65 -0.01 -5.57
C LEU A 252 20.67 0.44 -6.64
N PRO A 253 21.55 -0.45 -7.12
CA PRO A 253 22.44 -0.16 -8.23
C PRO A 253 21.65 0.03 -9.55
N PRO A 254 22.22 0.73 -10.54
CA PRO A 254 21.56 0.97 -11.82
C PRO A 254 21.34 -0.33 -12.61
N ALA A 255 20.22 -0.41 -13.31
CA ALA A 255 19.95 -1.53 -14.20
C ALA A 255 20.81 -1.43 -15.47
N GLN A 256 21.22 -2.57 -16.01
CA GLN A 256 21.84 -2.62 -17.32
C GLN A 256 20.89 -3.30 -18.29
N LEU A 257 20.55 -2.59 -19.37
CA LEU A 257 19.73 -3.14 -20.44
C LEU A 257 20.43 -2.87 -21.77
N SER A 258 20.52 -3.89 -22.60
CA SER A 258 21.08 -3.77 -23.95
C SER A 258 20.29 -4.62 -24.94
N LEU A 259 20.06 -4.07 -26.13
CA LEU A 259 19.44 -4.76 -27.24
C LEU A 259 20.40 -4.74 -28.42
N VAL A 260 21.01 -5.89 -28.71
CA VAL A 260 21.95 -6.05 -29.83
C VAL A 260 21.24 -6.66 -31.01
N GLU A 261 21.39 -6.04 -32.19
CA GLU A 261 20.72 -6.45 -33.40
C GLU A 261 21.72 -6.91 -34.45
N ARG A 262 21.44 -8.06 -35.06
CA ARG A 262 22.18 -8.57 -36.20
C ARG A 262 21.25 -8.68 -37.40
N ASN A 263 21.47 -7.81 -38.37
CA ASN A 263 20.67 -7.76 -39.59
C ASN A 263 21.03 -8.91 -40.54
N TRP A 264 19.99 -9.57 -41.07
CA TRP A 264 20.06 -10.57 -42.12
C TRP A 264 19.17 -10.15 -43.29
N ILE A 265 19.39 -10.73 -44.47
CA ILE A 265 18.60 -10.41 -45.68
C ILE A 265 17.10 -10.71 -45.46
N VAL A 266 16.80 -11.76 -44.69
CA VAL A 266 15.44 -12.27 -44.46
C VAL A 266 14.81 -11.79 -43.15
N GLY A 267 15.55 -11.05 -42.30
CA GLY A 267 15.07 -10.67 -40.98
C GLY A 267 16.17 -10.11 -40.08
N VAL A 268 15.87 -9.96 -38.80
CA VAL A 268 16.82 -9.47 -37.79
C VAL A 268 16.84 -10.43 -36.62
N HIS A 269 18.05 -10.80 -36.19
CA HIS A 269 18.26 -11.52 -34.96
C HIS A 269 18.54 -10.52 -33.85
N GLN A 270 17.67 -10.45 -32.85
CA GLN A 270 17.75 -9.52 -31.73
C GLN A 270 18.14 -10.28 -30.47
N THR A 271 19.11 -9.77 -29.72
CA THR A 271 19.55 -10.30 -28.43
C THR A 271 19.35 -9.23 -27.36
N LEU A 272 18.39 -9.46 -26.49
CA LEU A 272 18.10 -8.62 -25.33
C LEU A 272 18.85 -9.17 -24.12
N ALA A 273 19.60 -8.33 -23.44
CA ALA A 273 20.23 -8.64 -22.16
C ALA A 273 19.78 -7.62 -21.10
N VAL A 274 19.31 -8.12 -19.97
CA VAL A 274 18.85 -7.32 -18.83
C VAL A 274 19.56 -7.82 -17.58
N VAL A 275 20.16 -6.91 -16.84
CA VAL A 275 20.81 -7.16 -15.55
C VAL A 275 20.20 -6.24 -14.52
N ILE A 276 19.61 -6.83 -13.49
CA ILE A 276 19.03 -6.12 -12.36
C ILE A 276 19.70 -6.68 -11.11
N ASP A 277 20.34 -5.81 -10.33
CA ASP A 277 21.01 -6.21 -9.10
C ASP A 277 20.16 -5.78 -7.89
N LEU A 278 19.63 -6.78 -7.18
CA LEU A 278 18.81 -6.61 -5.98
C LEU A 278 19.54 -7.10 -4.73
N GLN A 279 20.88 -7.23 -4.76
CA GLN A 279 21.65 -7.70 -3.60
C GLN A 279 21.51 -6.80 -2.37
N SER A 280 21.31 -5.49 -2.58
CA SER A 280 21.09 -4.52 -1.49
C SER A 280 19.65 -4.54 -0.96
N LEU A 281 18.71 -5.19 -1.65
CA LEU A 281 17.31 -5.25 -1.24
C LEU A 281 17.14 -6.29 -0.11
N PRO A 282 16.66 -5.87 1.08
CA PRO A 282 16.38 -6.82 2.16
C PRO A 282 15.26 -7.78 1.76
N GLU A 283 15.21 -8.96 2.37
CA GLU A 283 14.10 -9.89 2.15
C GLU A 283 12.78 -9.27 2.65
N ILE A 284 11.90 -8.95 1.70
CA ILE A 284 10.56 -8.43 1.97
C ILE A 284 9.58 -9.60 1.86
N PRO A 285 8.93 -10.03 2.95
CA PRO A 285 8.00 -11.15 2.91
C PRO A 285 6.77 -10.81 2.06
N GLY A 286 6.43 -11.69 1.12
CA GLY A 286 5.27 -11.51 0.23
C GLY A 286 5.50 -10.56 -0.95
N LEU A 287 6.74 -10.11 -1.19
CA LEU A 287 7.10 -9.38 -2.40
C LEU A 287 7.41 -10.37 -3.53
N GLU A 288 6.60 -10.33 -4.59
CA GLU A 288 6.84 -11.07 -5.83
C GLU A 288 7.24 -10.10 -6.94
N LEU A 289 8.41 -10.29 -7.54
CA LEU A 289 8.90 -9.48 -8.65
C LEU A 289 9.10 -10.38 -9.86
N ASN A 290 8.34 -10.16 -10.93
CA ASN A 290 8.46 -10.94 -12.15
C ASN A 290 8.91 -10.05 -13.30
N LEU A 291 9.81 -10.58 -14.12
CA LEU A 291 10.23 -10.00 -15.38
C LEU A 291 9.74 -10.89 -16.53
N ASN A 292 8.99 -10.26 -17.43
CA ASN A 292 8.39 -10.84 -18.61
C ASN A 292 8.88 -10.11 -19.86
N VAL A 293 8.82 -10.77 -21.01
CA VAL A 293 9.07 -10.17 -22.32
C VAL A 293 7.95 -10.52 -23.30
N ASN A 294 7.58 -9.55 -24.14
CA ASN A 294 6.61 -9.70 -25.21
C ASN A 294 5.26 -10.28 -24.72
N HIS A 295 4.58 -9.56 -23.83
CA HIS A 295 3.23 -9.87 -23.36
C HIS A 295 3.16 -11.16 -22.54
N GLY A 296 4.02 -11.26 -21.52
CA GLY A 296 3.86 -12.27 -20.46
C GLY A 296 4.60 -13.58 -20.67
N ARG A 297 5.57 -13.66 -21.59
CA ARG A 297 6.56 -14.74 -21.52
C ARG A 297 7.46 -14.45 -20.32
N GLU A 298 7.24 -15.16 -19.22
CA GLU A 298 8.07 -15.05 -18.02
C GLU A 298 9.49 -15.52 -18.32
N ILE A 299 10.46 -14.68 -17.96
CA ILE A 299 11.87 -14.90 -18.23
C ILE A 299 12.72 -14.93 -16.96
N ALA A 300 12.27 -14.27 -15.89
CA ALA A 300 12.90 -14.36 -14.59
C ALA A 300 11.95 -13.96 -13.45
N HIS A 301 12.05 -14.69 -12.36
CA HIS A 301 11.53 -14.29 -11.05
C HIS A 301 12.67 -13.62 -10.27
N LEU A 302 12.51 -12.36 -9.89
CA LEU A 302 13.55 -11.56 -9.24
C LEU A 302 13.44 -11.75 -7.72
N GLN A 303 14.48 -12.31 -7.11
CA GLN A 303 14.54 -12.51 -5.66
C GLN A 303 15.32 -11.38 -4.99
N SER A 304 14.85 -10.96 -3.82
CA SER A 304 15.58 -10.01 -2.96
C SER A 304 16.93 -10.60 -2.55
N GLY A 305 17.98 -9.80 -2.48
CA GLY A 305 19.33 -10.26 -2.11
C GLY A 305 20.10 -10.94 -3.25
N GLN A 306 19.56 -10.99 -4.48
CA GLN A 306 20.22 -11.64 -5.62
C GLN A 306 20.35 -10.70 -6.83
N GLN A 307 21.29 -11.03 -7.71
CA GLN A 307 21.40 -10.41 -9.02
C GLN A 307 20.70 -11.28 -10.06
N ALA A 308 19.77 -10.68 -10.81
CA ALA A 308 19.10 -11.31 -11.92
C ALA A 308 19.79 -10.92 -13.24
N VAL A 309 20.23 -11.93 -13.99
CA VAL A 309 20.81 -11.77 -15.32
C VAL A 309 19.96 -12.55 -16.30
N VAL A 310 19.39 -11.87 -17.28
CA VAL A 310 18.51 -12.47 -18.27
C VAL A 310 18.98 -12.14 -19.66
N GLN A 311 19.06 -13.16 -20.51
CA GLN A 311 19.43 -13.03 -21.92
C GLN A 311 18.42 -13.77 -22.80
N LEU A 312 17.89 -13.07 -23.80
CA LEU A 312 16.90 -13.59 -24.71
C LEU A 312 17.28 -13.27 -26.14
N SER A 313 17.26 -14.30 -26.98
CA SER A 313 17.39 -14.17 -28.42
C SER A 313 16.04 -14.36 -29.09
N ALA A 314 15.64 -13.40 -29.91
CA ALA A 314 14.43 -13.46 -30.71
C ALA A 314 14.75 -13.21 -32.19
N TRP A 315 13.99 -13.85 -33.07
CA TRP A 315 14.07 -13.61 -34.50
C TRP A 315 12.84 -12.84 -34.98
N SER A 316 13.08 -11.75 -35.71
CA SER A 316 12.03 -10.97 -36.37
C SER A 316 12.16 -11.12 -37.88
N TRP A 317 11.09 -11.56 -38.54
CA TRP A 317 11.06 -11.75 -39.98
C TRP A 317 10.82 -10.43 -40.72
N SER A 318 11.61 -10.17 -41.75
CA SER A 318 11.39 -9.02 -42.64
C SER A 318 10.40 -9.41 -43.73
N PRO A 319 9.26 -8.70 -43.88
CA PRO A 319 8.31 -8.98 -44.96
C PRO A 319 8.95 -8.75 -46.34
N LEU A 320 9.86 -7.77 -46.45
CA LEU A 320 10.61 -7.51 -47.67
C LEU A 320 11.62 -8.63 -47.97
N GLY A 321 12.28 -9.14 -46.94
CA GLY A 321 13.23 -10.26 -47.06
C GLY A 321 12.55 -11.55 -47.50
N LEU A 322 11.39 -11.86 -46.90
CA LEU A 322 10.51 -12.95 -47.33
C LEU A 322 10.05 -12.77 -48.77
N GLY A 323 9.61 -11.56 -49.14
CA GLY A 323 9.22 -11.23 -50.52
C GLY A 323 10.35 -11.45 -51.52
N SER A 324 11.56 -11.01 -51.19
CA SER A 324 12.76 -11.24 -52.01
C SER A 324 13.06 -12.73 -52.19
N LEU A 325 12.94 -13.52 -51.13
CA LEU A 325 13.14 -14.97 -51.19
C LEU A 325 12.09 -15.66 -52.07
N VAL A 326 10.83 -15.23 -52.00
CA VAL A 326 9.75 -15.73 -52.89
C VAL A 326 10.03 -15.37 -54.34
N VAL A 327 10.47 -14.14 -54.63
CA VAL A 327 10.82 -13.74 -56.01
C VAL A 327 12.00 -14.54 -56.55
N LEU A 328 13.05 -14.76 -55.76
CA LEU A 328 14.18 -15.62 -56.12
C LEU A 328 13.74 -17.05 -56.40
N LEU A 329 12.83 -17.59 -55.57
CA LEU A 329 12.25 -18.93 -55.76
C LEU A 329 11.45 -19.00 -57.07
N LEU A 330 10.61 -18.01 -57.37
CA LEU A 330 9.85 -17.96 -58.62
C LEU A 330 10.75 -17.82 -59.85
N LEU A 331 11.82 -17.01 -59.77
CA LEU A 331 12.83 -16.91 -60.81
C LEU A 331 13.58 -18.23 -61.03
N GLY A 332 13.95 -18.91 -59.94
CA GLY A 332 14.58 -20.23 -59.98
C GLY A 332 13.68 -21.29 -60.62
N ILE A 333 12.41 -21.33 -60.23
CA ILE A 333 11.40 -22.21 -60.82
C ILE A 333 11.21 -21.87 -62.31
N SER A 334 11.11 -20.58 -62.66
CA SER A 334 10.99 -20.13 -64.05
C SER A 334 12.19 -20.58 -64.89
N MET A 335 13.43 -20.42 -64.39
CA MET A 335 14.63 -20.92 -65.08
C MET A 335 14.64 -22.45 -65.20
N LEU A 336 14.22 -23.18 -64.17
CA LEU A 336 14.14 -24.63 -64.21
C LEU A 336 13.12 -25.10 -65.26
N LEU A 337 11.94 -24.48 -65.30
CA LEU A 337 10.92 -24.75 -66.32
C LEU A 337 11.40 -24.39 -67.72
N GLN A 338 12.11 -23.27 -67.89
CA GLN A 338 12.73 -22.91 -69.17
C GLN A 338 13.77 -23.94 -69.60
N THR A 339 14.56 -24.46 -68.66
CA THR A 339 15.58 -25.48 -68.94
C THR A 339 14.93 -26.80 -69.35
N ILE A 340 13.89 -27.24 -68.62
CA ILE A 340 13.11 -28.43 -68.97
C ILE A 340 12.44 -28.26 -70.33
N ARG A 341 11.84 -27.10 -70.60
CA ARG A 341 11.22 -26.78 -71.90
C ARG A 341 12.24 -26.86 -73.04
N ARG A 342 13.46 -26.33 -72.84
CA ARG A 342 14.56 -26.43 -73.82
C ARG A 342 14.97 -27.88 -74.04
N GLN A 343 15.09 -28.67 -72.97
CA GLN A 343 15.42 -30.12 -73.07
C GLN A 343 14.33 -30.93 -73.77
N LEU A 344 13.06 -30.54 -73.64
CA LEU A 344 11.92 -31.18 -74.31
C LEU A 344 11.77 -30.78 -75.80
N GLY A 345 12.71 -29.99 -76.35
CA GLY A 345 12.75 -29.69 -77.79
C GLY A 345 11.86 -28.53 -78.25
N PHE A 346 11.19 -27.82 -77.35
CA PHE A 346 10.41 -26.61 -77.67
C PHE A 346 11.30 -25.36 -77.76
N GLY A 347 12.37 -25.45 -78.54
CA GLY A 347 13.32 -24.36 -78.80
C GLY A 347 12.69 -23.20 -79.59
N PHE A 348 13.35 -22.04 -79.56
CA PHE A 348 12.92 -20.88 -80.35
C PHE A 348 12.85 -21.26 -81.85
N PRO A 349 11.80 -20.86 -82.59
CA PRO A 349 11.74 -21.11 -84.02
C PRO A 349 12.95 -20.44 -84.66
N GLU A 350 13.79 -21.23 -85.32
CA GLU A 350 14.86 -20.71 -86.15
C GLU A 350 14.19 -19.85 -87.24
N LEU A 351 14.56 -18.57 -87.31
CA LEU A 351 14.11 -17.71 -88.39
C LEU A 351 14.68 -18.28 -89.70
N PRO A 352 13.87 -18.47 -90.76
CA PRO A 352 14.40 -18.88 -92.05
C PRO A 352 15.41 -17.84 -92.52
N SER A 353 16.62 -18.30 -92.81
CA SER A 353 17.74 -17.55 -93.39
C SER A 353 17.40 -16.93 -94.73
#